data_AF-A0A7V9V343-F1
#
_entry.id   AF-A0A7V9V343-F1
#
_cell.length_a   1.000
_cell.length_b   1.000
_cell.length_c   1.000
_cell.angle_alpha   90.00
_cell.angle_beta   90.00
_cell.angle_gamma   90.00
#
_symmetry.space_group_name_H-M   'P 1'
#
loop_
_entity.id
_entity.type
_entity.pdbx_description
1 polymer ?
#
loop_
_entity_poly.entity_id
_entity_poly.type
_entity_poly.pdbx_seq_one_letter_code
_entity_poly.pdbx_strand_id
1 'polypeptide(L)'
;MIKRLSLLHACSVALAGITLAAGAASAETVALTLKSLGDGVPNAQPRVDHRPTLTAPNFSLRLVAQGTDALENPSGVITNFGFLNDTSIQPVEATKTEPDENTYLVLDQNPGGPQADFDYGRHFLYQGHENANDLAYVTRINLDVNDPDRRITLLTPVGPDGKTQLNRIDGSTYNPRSSTLLFTQENGPDGGVIEMQLGFNRMRDAAAGLRTLYGVMGRGGYEGIHPDDRGNIFIVEDVGGTGVN
;
A
#
# COMPACT_ATOMS: atom_id res chain seq x y z
N MET A 1 43.52 -73.93 18.82
CA MET A 1 42.42 -72.94 18.88
C MET A 1 42.61 -71.95 17.73
N ILE A 2 42.41 -72.41 16.50
CA ILE A 2 41.36 -71.98 15.53
C ILE A 2 41.29 -70.45 15.31
N LYS A 3 41.91 -70.01 14.21
CA LYS A 3 41.61 -68.75 13.51
C LYS A 3 40.17 -68.79 13.00
N ARG A 4 39.41 -67.71 13.16
CA ARG A 4 38.19 -67.46 12.37
C ARG A 4 38.23 -66.09 11.70
N LEU A 5 37.93 -66.18 10.42
CA LEU A 5 37.69 -65.17 9.40
C LEU A 5 36.20 -64.77 9.43
N SER A 6 35.92 -63.57 8.93
CA SER A 6 34.77 -63.18 8.09
C SER A 6 33.64 -62.26 8.62
N LEU A 7 33.41 -61.24 7.78
CA LEU A 7 32.15 -60.69 7.25
C LEU A 7 31.20 -59.88 8.15
N LEU A 8 30.98 -58.62 7.75
CA LEU A 8 29.64 -58.02 7.51
C LEU A 8 29.85 -56.69 6.74
N HIS A 9 29.60 -56.70 5.43
CA HIS A 9 28.35 -56.30 4.75
C HIS A 9 28.28 -54.80 4.42
N ALA A 10 28.40 -54.54 3.12
CA ALA A 10 28.17 -53.25 2.48
C ALA A 10 26.70 -52.83 2.58
N CYS A 11 26.47 -51.52 2.72
CA CYS A 11 25.24 -50.88 2.27
C CYS A 11 25.65 -49.58 1.58
N SER A 12 25.76 -49.64 0.26
CA SER A 12 26.03 -48.50 -0.62
C SER A 12 24.72 -47.76 -0.90
N VAL A 13 24.63 -46.50 -0.44
CA VAL A 13 23.60 -45.56 -0.87
C VAL A 13 24.11 -44.85 -2.12
N ALA A 14 23.43 -45.04 -3.24
CA ALA A 14 23.68 -44.33 -4.48
C ALA A 14 23.22 -42.87 -4.35
N LEU A 15 24.13 -41.92 -4.48
CA LEU A 15 23.82 -40.49 -4.55
C LEU A 15 23.51 -40.14 -6.01
N ALA A 16 22.23 -40.02 -6.35
CA ALA A 16 21.81 -39.50 -7.65
C ALA A 16 22.06 -38.00 -7.68
N GLY A 17 22.97 -37.56 -8.56
CA GLY A 17 23.28 -36.16 -8.78
C GLY A 17 22.11 -35.44 -9.45
N ILE A 18 21.50 -34.50 -8.73
CA ILE A 18 20.63 -33.49 -9.32
C ILE A 18 21.51 -32.27 -9.60
N THR A 19 21.88 -32.08 -10.86
CA THR A 19 22.43 -30.81 -11.34
C THR A 19 21.31 -29.77 -11.33
N LEU A 20 21.30 -28.92 -10.31
CA LEU A 20 20.51 -27.68 -10.31
C LEU A 20 21.13 -26.74 -11.35
N ALA A 21 20.45 -26.55 -12.47
CA ALA A 21 20.74 -25.45 -13.37
C ALA A 21 20.33 -24.15 -12.64
N ALA A 22 21.33 -23.41 -12.16
CA ALA A 22 21.13 -22.04 -11.70
C ALA A 22 20.80 -21.19 -12.92
N GLY A 23 19.51 -21.01 -13.20
CA GLY A 23 19.04 -19.98 -14.12
C GLY A 23 19.42 -18.63 -13.52
N ALA A 24 20.36 -17.94 -14.14
CA ALA A 24 20.62 -16.54 -13.84
C ALA A 24 19.37 -15.73 -14.22
N ALA A 25 18.49 -15.50 -13.24
CA ALA A 25 17.50 -14.45 -13.37
C ALA A 25 18.27 -13.13 -13.45
N SER A 26 18.24 -12.52 -14.63
CA SER A 26 18.64 -11.13 -14.81
C SER A 26 17.75 -10.28 -13.92
N ALA A 27 18.21 -9.92 -12.72
CA ALA A 27 17.67 -8.79 -12.01
C ALA A 27 18.02 -7.56 -12.87
N GLU A 28 17.07 -7.14 -13.73
CA GLU A 28 17.11 -5.80 -14.29
C GLU A 28 17.04 -4.85 -13.10
N THR A 29 18.21 -4.37 -12.68
CA THR A 29 18.28 -3.21 -11.81
C THR A 29 17.70 -2.09 -12.66
N VAL A 30 16.44 -1.72 -12.41
CA VAL A 30 15.90 -0.46 -12.91
C VAL A 30 16.76 0.60 -12.26
N ALA A 31 17.83 0.99 -12.93
CA ALA A 31 18.51 2.22 -12.63
C ALA A 31 17.45 3.29 -12.84
N LEU A 32 16.86 3.76 -11.73
CA LEU A 32 16.23 5.07 -11.63
C LEU A 32 17.33 6.06 -12.00
N THR A 33 17.54 6.20 -13.31
CA THR A 33 18.24 7.33 -13.87
C THR A 33 17.40 8.48 -13.36
N LEU A 34 17.94 9.24 -12.42
CA LEU A 34 17.39 10.53 -12.03
C LEU A 34 17.39 11.37 -13.31
N LYS A 35 16.38 11.17 -14.16
CA LYS A 35 16.00 12.15 -15.16
C LYS A 35 15.63 13.34 -14.30
N SER A 36 16.54 14.31 -14.22
CA SER A 36 16.20 15.66 -13.82
C SER A 36 14.86 15.98 -14.47
N LEU A 37 13.91 16.50 -13.69
CA LEU A 37 12.58 16.93 -14.15
C LEU A 37 12.67 18.12 -15.15
N GLY A 38 13.85 18.34 -15.75
CA GLY A 38 14.21 19.56 -16.45
C GLY A 38 14.22 20.74 -15.49
N ASP A 39 13.70 21.87 -15.98
CA ASP A 39 13.56 23.12 -15.22
C ASP A 39 12.42 23.07 -14.18
N GLY A 40 11.70 21.94 -14.06
CA GLY A 40 10.55 21.79 -13.17
C GLY A 40 9.35 22.67 -13.57
N VAL A 41 8.48 22.97 -12.61
CA VAL A 41 7.45 24.01 -12.78
C VAL A 41 8.12 25.39 -12.63
N PRO A 42 8.04 26.30 -13.61
CA PRO A 42 8.82 27.55 -13.61
C PRO A 42 8.55 28.46 -12.41
N ASN A 43 7.33 28.46 -11.88
CA ASN A 43 6.93 29.20 -10.68
C ASN A 43 5.85 28.42 -9.93
N ALA A 44 5.89 28.47 -8.60
CA ALA A 44 4.78 28.01 -7.77
C ALA A 44 3.52 28.85 -8.05
N GLN A 45 2.35 28.22 -8.02
CA GLN A 45 1.08 28.95 -8.10
C GLN A 45 0.85 29.69 -6.77
N PRO A 46 0.39 30.96 -6.79
CA PRO A 46 -0.03 31.62 -5.56
C PRO A 46 -1.21 30.86 -4.94
N ARG A 47 -1.27 30.84 -3.60
CA ARG A 47 -2.37 30.24 -2.81
C ARG A 47 -3.64 31.09 -2.92
N VAL A 48 -4.28 31.07 -4.08
CA VAL A 48 -5.50 31.83 -4.40
C VAL A 48 -6.40 30.96 -5.27
N ASP A 49 -7.62 30.71 -4.80
CA ASP A 49 -8.67 29.89 -5.44
C ASP A 49 -8.22 28.44 -5.74
N HIS A 50 -9.02 27.74 -6.57
CA HIS A 50 -8.77 26.37 -7.04
C HIS A 50 -8.21 26.41 -8.47
N ARG A 51 -6.95 26.83 -8.61
CA ARG A 51 -6.30 26.91 -9.92
C ARG A 51 -5.97 25.52 -10.48
N PRO A 52 -5.99 25.33 -11.81
CA PRO A 52 -5.51 24.10 -12.42
C PRO A 52 -4.06 23.82 -12.05
N THR A 53 -3.73 22.54 -11.86
CA THR A 53 -2.36 22.07 -11.62
C THR A 53 -1.44 22.48 -12.78
N LEU A 54 -0.30 23.12 -12.45
CA LEU A 54 0.78 23.31 -13.42
C LEU A 54 1.63 22.05 -13.50
N THR A 55 1.97 21.67 -14.73
CA THR A 55 2.93 20.60 -14.99
C THR A 55 4.24 21.18 -15.50
N ALA A 56 5.35 20.51 -15.18
CA ALA A 56 6.64 20.85 -15.76
C ALA A 56 6.60 20.64 -17.29
N PRO A 57 7.38 21.39 -18.09
CA PRO A 57 7.45 21.19 -19.52
C PRO A 57 7.73 19.71 -19.87
N ASN A 58 7.02 19.20 -20.89
CA ASN A 58 7.06 17.80 -21.35
C ASN A 58 6.42 16.76 -20.42
N PHE A 59 5.75 17.18 -19.35
CA PHE A 59 4.86 16.32 -18.58
C PHE A 59 3.39 16.59 -18.93
N SER A 60 2.56 15.56 -18.85
CA SER A 60 1.12 15.68 -18.96
C SER A 60 0.46 14.97 -17.78
N LEU A 61 -0.70 15.47 -17.36
CA LEU A 61 -1.53 14.79 -16.39
C LEU A 61 -2.37 13.74 -17.10
N ARG A 62 -2.45 12.56 -16.50
CA ARG A 62 -3.39 11.52 -16.89
C ARG A 62 -4.30 11.27 -15.71
N LEU A 63 -5.61 11.30 -15.98
CA LEU A 63 -6.57 10.83 -14.99
C LEU A 63 -6.40 9.31 -14.82
N VAL A 64 -6.08 8.90 -13.59
CA VAL A 64 -5.93 7.49 -13.22
C VAL A 64 -7.16 7.02 -12.43
N ALA A 65 -7.62 7.82 -11.47
CA ALA A 65 -8.81 7.55 -10.67
C ALA A 65 -9.50 8.88 -10.34
N GLN A 66 -10.83 8.85 -10.20
CA GLN A 66 -11.66 9.95 -9.72
C GLN A 66 -12.75 9.44 -8.79
N GLY A 67 -13.35 10.32 -7.99
CA GLY A 67 -14.22 9.83 -6.93
C GLY A 67 -15.59 9.26 -7.35
N THR A 68 -15.96 9.36 -8.63
CA THR A 68 -17.10 8.60 -9.16
C THR A 68 -16.77 7.15 -9.47
N ASP A 69 -15.49 6.78 -9.47
CA ASP A 69 -15.06 5.42 -9.79
C ASP A 69 -15.49 4.47 -8.67
N ALA A 70 -16.10 3.35 -9.05
CA ALA A 70 -16.52 2.32 -8.13
C ALA A 70 -15.31 1.51 -7.63
N LEU A 71 -15.39 1.05 -6.38
CA LEU A 71 -14.43 0.08 -5.87
C LEU A 71 -14.79 -1.31 -6.39
N GLU A 72 -13.78 -2.11 -6.72
CA GLU A 72 -13.93 -3.49 -7.20
C GLU A 72 -14.62 -4.40 -6.16
N ASN A 73 -14.31 -4.18 -4.89
CA ASN A 73 -14.81 -4.92 -3.73
C ASN A 73 -15.35 -3.96 -2.66
N PRO A 74 -16.51 -3.31 -2.89
CA PRO A 74 -17.06 -2.34 -1.97
C PRO A 74 -17.44 -2.99 -0.63
N SER A 75 -17.41 -2.22 0.46
CA SER A 75 -17.70 -2.71 1.81
C SER A 75 -18.41 -1.67 2.66
N GLY A 76 -19.60 -2.00 3.17
CA GLY A 76 -20.41 -1.07 3.96
C GLY A 76 -20.75 0.20 3.17
N VAL A 77 -20.44 1.36 3.76
CA VAL A 77 -20.59 2.68 3.09
C VAL A 77 -19.42 3.02 2.17
N ILE A 78 -18.35 2.22 2.13
CA ILE A 78 -17.16 2.48 1.31
C ILE A 78 -17.38 1.80 -0.06
N THR A 79 -17.97 2.54 -1.00
CA THR A 79 -18.35 2.01 -2.32
C THR A 79 -17.63 2.66 -3.49
N ASN A 80 -17.14 3.88 -3.31
CA ASN A 80 -16.51 4.69 -4.35
C ASN A 80 -15.16 5.21 -3.86
N PHE A 81 -14.27 5.49 -4.80
CA PHE A 81 -12.97 6.07 -4.48
C PHE A 81 -13.14 7.47 -3.86
N GLY A 82 -12.54 7.74 -2.71
CA GLY A 82 -12.55 9.09 -2.14
C GLY A 82 -13.88 9.58 -1.54
N PHE A 83 -14.93 8.74 -1.49
CA PHE A 83 -16.25 9.10 -0.98
C PHE A 83 -16.89 7.97 -0.17
N LEU A 84 -17.59 8.33 0.91
CA LEU A 84 -18.52 7.43 1.60
C LEU A 84 -19.93 7.57 1.01
N ASN A 85 -20.61 6.45 0.79
CA ASN A 85 -22.01 6.40 0.40
C ASN A 85 -22.93 6.56 1.63
N ASP A 86 -22.87 7.74 2.24
CA ASP A 86 -23.59 8.11 3.46
C ASP A 86 -24.51 9.33 3.22
N THR A 87 -24.97 9.52 1.98
CA THR A 87 -25.82 10.66 1.56
C THR A 87 -27.13 10.79 2.35
N SER A 88 -27.58 9.73 3.03
CA SER A 88 -28.69 9.83 3.99
C SER A 88 -28.36 10.67 5.24
N ILE A 89 -27.07 10.86 5.52
CA ILE A 89 -26.52 11.68 6.59
C ILE A 89 -26.19 13.10 6.08
N GLN A 90 -25.74 13.23 4.83
CA GLN A 90 -25.36 14.51 4.21
C GLN A 90 -26.28 14.88 3.03
N PRO A 91 -27.11 15.93 3.14
CA PRO A 91 -28.18 16.20 2.18
C PRO A 91 -27.71 16.79 0.84
N VAL A 92 -26.43 17.15 0.69
CA VAL A 92 -25.89 17.85 -0.50
C VAL A 92 -24.92 16.98 -1.28
N GLU A 93 -23.94 16.38 -0.62
CA GLU A 93 -22.96 15.48 -1.24
C GLU A 93 -22.53 14.39 -0.23
N ALA A 94 -22.11 13.24 -0.75
CA ALA A 94 -21.47 12.18 0.03
C ALA A 94 -20.25 12.72 0.78
N THR A 95 -19.97 12.16 1.97
CA THR A 95 -18.78 12.54 2.74
C THR A 95 -17.52 12.23 1.93
N LYS A 96 -16.74 13.28 1.60
CA LYS A 96 -15.40 13.14 1.01
C LYS A 96 -14.45 12.56 2.05
N THR A 97 -13.57 11.69 1.60
CA THR A 97 -12.40 11.28 2.40
C THR A 97 -11.18 12.00 1.88
N GLU A 98 -10.31 12.46 2.77
CA GLU A 98 -9.09 13.17 2.40
C GLU A 98 -8.08 12.15 1.87
N PRO A 99 -7.67 12.24 0.59
CA PRO A 99 -6.70 11.33 0.00
C PRO A 99 -5.29 11.90 0.23
N ASP A 100 -4.58 11.35 1.20
CA ASP A 100 -3.25 11.85 1.60
C ASP A 100 -2.12 11.17 0.81
N GLU A 101 -0.99 10.92 1.46
CA GLU A 101 0.24 10.46 0.80
C GLU A 101 0.01 9.17 0.00
N ASN A 102 0.58 9.13 -1.21
CA ASN A 102 0.53 7.97 -2.09
C ASN A 102 1.86 7.23 -2.12
N THR A 103 1.82 5.93 -1.87
CA THR A 103 2.97 5.04 -2.08
C THR A 103 2.89 4.39 -3.45
N TYR A 104 3.80 4.76 -4.36
CA TYR A 104 3.97 4.08 -5.64
C TYR A 104 4.90 2.88 -5.53
N LEU A 105 4.46 1.72 -6.01
CA LEU A 105 5.27 0.50 -6.06
C LEU A 105 5.21 -0.20 -7.41
N VAL A 106 6.36 -0.80 -7.76
CA VAL A 106 6.49 -1.78 -8.83
C VAL A 106 6.82 -3.13 -8.19
N LEU A 107 5.99 -4.14 -8.45
CA LEU A 107 6.07 -5.44 -7.80
C LEU A 107 6.66 -6.51 -8.73
N ASP A 108 7.54 -7.35 -8.18
CA ASP A 108 8.11 -8.49 -8.90
C ASP A 108 7.09 -9.58 -9.24
N GLN A 109 5.92 -9.56 -8.59
CA GLN A 109 4.85 -10.53 -8.74
C GLN A 109 3.47 -9.85 -8.67
N ASN A 110 2.49 -10.45 -9.36
CA ASN A 110 1.10 -10.04 -9.23
C ASN A 110 0.63 -10.29 -7.77
N PRO A 111 0.20 -9.25 -7.03
CA PRO A 111 -0.23 -9.36 -5.64
C PRO A 111 -1.61 -10.02 -5.45
N GLY A 112 -2.29 -10.35 -6.56
CA GLY A 112 -3.66 -10.84 -6.58
C GLY A 112 -4.68 -9.76 -6.24
N GLY A 113 -5.95 -10.14 -6.16
CA GLY A 113 -7.06 -9.25 -5.84
C GLY A 113 -8.36 -10.01 -5.65
N PRO A 114 -9.50 -9.28 -5.56
CA PRO A 114 -10.83 -9.84 -5.35
C PRO A 114 -11.18 -10.97 -6.30
N GLN A 115 -10.87 -10.82 -7.59
CA GLN A 115 -11.07 -11.87 -8.57
C GLN A 115 -9.93 -12.90 -8.53
N ALA A 116 -10.30 -14.18 -8.44
CA ALA A 116 -9.36 -15.28 -8.57
C ALA A 116 -8.76 -15.30 -9.98
N ASP A 117 -7.46 -15.63 -10.07
CA ASP A 117 -6.70 -15.83 -11.31
C ASP A 117 -6.63 -14.64 -12.28
N PHE A 118 -7.15 -13.47 -11.90
CA PHE A 118 -7.01 -12.25 -12.67
C PHE A 118 -5.59 -11.68 -12.55
N ASP A 119 -5.03 -11.24 -13.68
CA ASP A 119 -3.74 -10.57 -13.69
C ASP A 119 -3.89 -9.08 -13.38
N TYR A 120 -3.63 -8.70 -12.13
CA TYR A 120 -3.64 -7.30 -11.70
C TYR A 120 -2.35 -6.57 -12.09
N GLY A 121 -1.40 -7.19 -12.79
CA GLY A 121 -0.15 -6.51 -13.13
C GLY A 121 0.70 -6.23 -11.90
N ARG A 122 1.50 -5.17 -11.97
CA ARG A 122 2.69 -4.94 -11.13
C ARG A 122 2.88 -3.49 -10.69
N HIS A 123 2.21 -2.53 -11.32
CA HIS A 123 2.35 -1.11 -10.99
C HIS A 123 1.14 -0.59 -10.21
N PHE A 124 1.37 -0.16 -8.98
CA PHE A 124 0.29 0.22 -8.06
C PHE A 124 0.58 1.54 -7.34
N LEU A 125 -0.47 2.31 -7.09
CA LEU A 125 -0.50 3.32 -6.03
C LEU A 125 -1.27 2.74 -4.84
N TYR A 126 -0.75 2.93 -3.65
CA TYR A 126 -1.44 2.65 -2.41
C TYR A 126 -1.75 3.96 -1.71
N GLN A 127 -3.01 4.16 -1.33
CA GLN A 127 -3.49 5.42 -0.78
C GLN A 127 -4.29 5.20 0.49
N GLY A 128 -3.94 5.95 1.53
CA GLY A 128 -4.78 6.16 2.70
C GLY A 128 -5.87 7.18 2.40
N HIS A 129 -7.06 6.93 2.93
CA HIS A 129 -8.20 7.83 2.87
C HIS A 129 -8.56 8.24 4.29
N GLU A 130 -8.15 9.43 4.71
CA GLU A 130 -8.52 9.99 6.00
C GLU A 130 -10.04 10.21 6.06
N ASN A 131 -10.60 9.74 7.18
CA ASN A 131 -11.93 10.10 7.61
C ASN A 131 -12.04 9.93 9.13
N ALA A 132 -13.05 10.58 9.72
CA ALA A 132 -13.43 10.41 11.11
C ALA A 132 -14.30 9.15 11.33
N ASN A 133 -14.66 8.90 12.60
CA ASN A 133 -15.60 7.85 13.01
C ASN A 133 -15.17 6.42 12.64
N ASP A 134 -13.87 6.15 12.63
CA ASP A 134 -13.29 4.82 12.38
C ASP A 134 -13.69 4.20 11.04
N LEU A 135 -13.76 5.05 10.02
CA LEU A 135 -14.07 4.72 8.63
C LEU A 135 -12.97 5.16 7.65
N ALA A 136 -11.77 5.50 8.13
CA ALA A 136 -10.64 5.66 7.24
C ALA A 136 -10.30 4.32 6.56
N TYR A 137 -9.76 4.34 5.36
CA TYR A 137 -9.49 3.10 4.63
C TYR A 137 -8.29 3.22 3.70
N VAL A 138 -7.80 2.08 3.24
CA VAL A 138 -6.70 2.00 2.27
C VAL A 138 -7.22 1.44 0.96
N THR A 139 -6.87 2.09 -0.15
CA THR A 139 -7.09 1.57 -1.50
C THR A 139 -5.77 1.22 -2.18
N ARG A 140 -5.87 0.32 -3.16
CA ARG A 140 -4.81 0.03 -4.13
C ARG A 140 -5.33 0.34 -5.52
N ILE A 141 -4.69 1.28 -6.21
CA ILE A 141 -5.01 1.71 -7.56
C ILE A 141 -4.05 1.03 -8.53
N ASN A 142 -4.60 0.32 -9.50
CA ASN A 142 -3.87 -0.44 -10.50
C ASN A 142 -3.61 0.39 -11.76
N LEU A 143 -2.34 0.51 -12.14
CA LEU A 143 -1.92 1.31 -13.30
C LEU A 143 -1.80 0.50 -14.60
N ASP A 144 -1.84 -0.83 -14.50
CA ASP A 144 -1.64 -1.75 -15.64
C ASP A 144 -2.96 -2.21 -16.27
N VAL A 145 -4.06 -2.19 -15.51
CA VAL A 145 -5.37 -2.60 -16.03
C VAL A 145 -6.06 -1.48 -16.80
N ASN A 146 -6.72 -1.84 -17.89
CA ASN A 146 -7.57 -0.94 -18.66
C ASN A 146 -9.03 -0.98 -18.22
N ASP A 147 -9.41 -2.02 -17.49
CA ASP A 147 -10.76 -2.20 -16.99
C ASP A 147 -11.02 -1.30 -15.77
N PRO A 148 -11.94 -0.32 -15.85
CA PRO A 148 -12.23 0.58 -14.75
C PRO A 148 -12.80 -0.14 -13.53
N ASP A 149 -13.59 -1.21 -13.71
CA ASP A 149 -14.27 -1.91 -12.61
C ASP A 149 -13.29 -2.74 -11.75
N ARG A 150 -12.06 -2.95 -12.24
CA ARG A 150 -10.97 -3.70 -11.58
C ARG A 150 -9.77 -2.80 -11.25
N ARG A 151 -9.91 -1.49 -11.39
CA ARG A 151 -8.82 -0.53 -11.20
C ARG A 151 -8.53 -0.27 -9.72
N ILE A 152 -9.56 -0.18 -8.89
CA ILE A 152 -9.44 0.30 -7.51
C ILE A 152 -9.92 -0.80 -6.57
N THR A 153 -8.99 -1.39 -5.83
CA THR A 153 -9.28 -2.42 -4.82
C THR A 153 -9.31 -1.78 -3.43
N LEU A 154 -10.35 -2.06 -2.64
CA LEU A 154 -10.40 -1.74 -1.22
C LEU A 154 -9.57 -2.77 -0.43
N LEU A 155 -8.65 -2.31 0.40
CA LEU A 155 -7.78 -3.19 1.19
C LEU A 155 -8.21 -3.34 2.66
N THR A 156 -9.05 -2.45 3.15
CA THR A 156 -9.49 -2.43 4.55
C THR A 156 -11.03 -2.34 4.61
N PRO A 157 -11.73 -3.47 4.39
CA PRO A 157 -13.18 -3.52 4.46
C PRO A 157 -13.68 -3.27 5.89
N VAL A 158 -14.97 -2.95 6.03
CA VAL A 158 -15.58 -2.79 7.36
C VAL A 158 -15.76 -4.14 8.05
N GLY A 159 -15.62 -4.14 9.37
CA GLY A 159 -15.94 -5.26 10.23
C GLY A 159 -17.46 -5.40 10.51
N PRO A 160 -17.84 -6.34 11.40
CA PRO A 160 -19.24 -6.61 11.75
C PRO A 160 -20.00 -5.41 12.34
N ASP A 161 -19.30 -4.44 12.91
CA ASP A 161 -19.87 -3.20 13.45
C ASP A 161 -19.99 -2.08 12.40
N GLY A 162 -19.65 -2.38 11.14
CA GLY A 162 -19.70 -1.44 10.04
C GLY A 162 -18.55 -0.42 10.06
N LYS A 163 -17.47 -0.67 10.80
CA LYS A 163 -16.29 0.20 10.91
C LYS A 163 -15.02 -0.48 10.41
N THR A 164 -14.06 0.29 9.90
CA THR A 164 -12.73 -0.23 9.53
C THR A 164 -11.81 -0.31 10.75
N GLN A 165 -12.14 0.38 11.84
CA GLN A 165 -11.28 0.59 13.01
C GLN A 165 -10.02 1.42 12.71
N LEU A 166 -10.01 2.10 11.56
CA LEU A 166 -8.95 3.00 11.15
C LEU A 166 -9.49 4.42 11.06
N ASN A 167 -8.64 5.39 11.37
CA ASN A 167 -9.02 6.79 11.50
C ASN A 167 -7.81 7.67 11.14
N ARG A 168 -8.03 8.84 10.53
CA ARG A 168 -6.98 9.83 10.20
C ARG A 168 -5.73 9.23 9.53
N ILE A 169 -5.91 8.39 8.51
CA ILE A 169 -4.75 7.80 7.81
C ILE A 169 -4.14 8.87 6.93
N ASP A 170 -2.85 9.13 7.11
CA ASP A 170 -2.18 10.26 6.46
C ASP A 170 -1.00 9.76 5.60
N GLY A 171 0.17 9.59 6.22
CA GLY A 171 1.38 9.10 5.55
C GLY A 171 1.29 7.64 5.12
N SER A 172 2.02 7.34 4.04
CA SER A 172 2.15 5.99 3.52
C SER A 172 3.55 5.71 3.00
N THR A 173 4.04 4.50 3.25
CA THR A 173 5.33 4.07 2.69
C THR A 173 5.44 2.56 2.56
N TYR A 174 6.52 2.10 1.92
CA TYR A 174 6.88 0.69 1.82
C TYR A 174 8.17 0.41 2.57
N ASN A 175 8.13 -0.54 3.49
CA ASN A 175 9.31 -1.00 4.20
C ASN A 175 9.95 -2.19 3.46
N PRO A 176 11.12 -2.00 2.82
CA PRO A 176 11.77 -3.07 2.05
C PRO A 176 12.33 -4.19 2.92
N ARG A 177 12.46 -4.00 4.23
CA ARG A 177 12.99 -5.02 5.15
C ARG A 177 11.93 -6.04 5.56
N SER A 178 10.70 -5.58 5.77
CA SER A 178 9.55 -6.43 6.11
C SER A 178 8.70 -6.80 4.90
N SER A 179 8.91 -6.14 3.76
CA SER A 179 8.09 -6.27 2.55
C SER A 179 6.61 -5.96 2.81
N THR A 180 6.37 -4.92 3.59
CA THR A 180 5.05 -4.47 4.02
C THR A 180 4.87 -2.98 3.74
N LEU A 181 3.61 -2.59 3.58
CA LEU A 181 3.20 -1.20 3.62
C LEU A 181 3.08 -0.75 5.06
N LEU A 182 3.48 0.48 5.33
CA LEU A 182 3.22 1.17 6.58
C LEU A 182 2.35 2.38 6.28
N PHE A 183 1.36 2.61 7.12
CA PHE A 183 0.56 3.84 7.11
C PHE A 183 0.53 4.43 8.50
N THR A 184 0.53 5.74 8.59
CA THR A 184 0.42 6.49 9.84
C THR A 184 -1.01 6.94 10.07
N GLN A 185 -1.36 7.15 11.33
CA GLN A 185 -2.64 7.69 11.77
C GLN A 185 -2.40 8.95 12.59
N GLU A 186 -2.83 10.11 12.11
CA GLU A 186 -2.63 11.43 12.73
C GLU A 186 -3.65 11.71 13.86
N ASN A 187 -3.88 10.72 14.73
CA ASN A 187 -4.95 10.78 15.75
C ASN A 187 -4.43 10.92 17.19
N GLY A 188 -3.33 11.65 17.37
CA GLY A 188 -2.71 11.90 18.68
C GLY A 188 -2.53 10.61 19.50
N PRO A 189 -3.04 10.54 20.75
CA PRO A 189 -2.87 9.36 21.60
C PRO A 189 -3.60 8.10 21.09
N ASP A 190 -4.53 8.27 20.14
CA ASP A 190 -5.28 7.18 19.51
C ASP A 190 -4.75 6.81 18.12
N GLY A 191 -3.73 7.52 17.64
CA GLY A 191 -3.03 7.25 16.39
C GLY A 191 -1.86 6.28 16.54
N GLY A 192 -1.02 6.23 15.50
CA GLY A 192 0.17 5.39 15.45
C GLY A 192 0.40 4.83 14.04
N VAL A 193 1.12 3.72 13.95
CA VAL A 193 1.43 3.08 12.65
C VAL A 193 0.65 1.78 12.49
N ILE A 194 0.05 1.59 11.32
CA ILE A 194 -0.52 0.32 10.86
C ILE A 194 0.38 -0.28 9.78
N GLU A 195 0.40 -1.61 9.72
CA GLU A 195 1.16 -2.37 8.75
C GLU A 195 0.23 -3.34 8.01
N MET A 196 0.44 -3.51 6.71
CA MET A 196 -0.20 -4.56 5.92
C MET A 196 0.72 -5.12 4.83
N GLN A 197 0.46 -6.35 4.40
CA GLN A 197 1.17 -6.95 3.27
C GLN A 197 0.62 -6.44 1.94
N LEU A 198 1.44 -6.55 0.88
CA LEU A 198 1.06 -6.16 -0.48
C LEU A 198 -0.04 -7.04 -1.09
N GLY A 199 -0.13 -8.30 -0.64
CA GLY A 199 -1.00 -9.32 -1.19
C GLY A 199 -2.44 -9.22 -0.70
N PHE A 200 -3.38 -9.67 -1.53
CA PHE A 200 -4.80 -9.70 -1.20
C PHE A 200 -5.24 -11.04 -0.59
N ASN A 201 -5.92 -10.99 0.55
CA ASN A 201 -6.51 -12.14 1.23
C ASN A 201 -8.01 -12.23 0.94
N ARG A 202 -8.38 -13.11 0.00
CA ARG A 202 -9.77 -13.36 -0.41
C ARG A 202 -10.66 -13.98 0.67
N MET A 203 -10.08 -14.59 1.71
CA MET A 203 -10.87 -15.09 2.84
C MET A 203 -11.34 -13.96 3.77
N ARG A 204 -10.78 -12.76 3.61
CA ARG A 204 -11.10 -11.57 4.41
C ARG A 204 -11.52 -10.38 3.54
N ASP A 205 -11.56 -10.54 2.22
CA ASP A 205 -11.77 -9.48 1.23
C ASP A 205 -10.92 -8.22 1.49
N ALA A 206 -9.67 -8.42 1.92
CA ALA A 206 -8.80 -7.37 2.47
C ALA A 206 -7.33 -7.60 2.13
N ALA A 207 -6.46 -6.64 2.45
CA ALA A 207 -5.02 -6.86 2.51
C ALA A 207 -4.68 -7.95 3.53
N ALA A 208 -3.65 -8.75 3.22
CA ALA A 208 -3.16 -9.74 4.14
C ALA A 208 -2.37 -9.08 5.30
N GLY A 209 -2.48 -9.63 6.50
CA GLY A 209 -1.62 -9.27 7.62
C GLY A 209 -1.84 -7.88 8.25
N LEU A 210 -2.99 -7.23 8.02
CA LEU A 210 -3.32 -5.95 8.66
C LEU A 210 -3.15 -6.03 10.19
N ARG A 211 -2.32 -5.15 10.75
CA ARG A 211 -2.08 -5.06 12.20
C ARG A 211 -1.60 -3.67 12.59
N THR A 212 -1.72 -3.33 13.87
CA THR A 212 -1.12 -2.12 14.44
C THR A 212 0.30 -2.40 14.93
N LEU A 213 1.13 -1.36 14.95
CA LEU A 213 2.49 -1.39 15.48
C LEU A 213 2.63 -0.59 16.79
N TYR A 214 1.52 -0.31 17.49
CA TYR A 214 1.49 0.53 18.69
C TYR A 214 2.44 0.09 19.80
N GLY A 215 2.62 -1.23 19.97
CA GLY A 215 3.52 -1.78 20.99
C GLY A 215 5.01 -1.62 20.69
N VAL A 216 5.37 -1.31 19.44
CA VAL A 216 6.78 -1.22 18.99
C VAL A 216 7.17 0.17 18.49
N MET A 217 6.25 0.90 17.86
CA MET A 217 6.44 2.26 17.35
C MET A 217 5.77 3.33 18.22
N GLY A 218 5.08 2.92 19.29
CA GLY A 218 4.31 3.82 20.13
C GLY A 218 3.03 4.32 19.43
N ARG A 219 2.37 5.26 20.10
CA ARG A 219 1.18 5.96 19.62
C ARG A 219 1.51 7.46 19.55
N GLY A 220 0.92 8.13 18.58
CA GLY A 220 1.12 9.57 18.30
C GLY A 220 0.29 9.98 17.09
N GLY A 221 0.19 11.29 16.85
CA GLY A 221 -0.41 11.81 15.62
C GLY A 221 0.66 11.87 14.54
N TYR A 222 0.92 10.72 13.92
CA TYR A 222 1.96 10.64 12.92
C TYR A 222 1.40 11.05 11.56
N GLU A 223 2.09 11.97 10.89
CA GLU A 223 1.78 12.44 9.53
C GLU A 223 2.67 11.66 8.57
N GLY A 224 3.98 11.98 8.49
CA GLY A 224 4.92 11.32 7.58
C GLY A 224 5.61 10.06 8.14
N ILE A 225 5.93 9.10 7.27
CA ILE A 225 6.74 7.91 7.62
C ILE A 225 7.64 7.47 6.47
N HIS A 226 8.93 7.28 6.73
CA HIS A 226 9.89 6.86 5.70
C HIS A 226 10.98 5.92 6.27
N PRO A 227 11.12 4.69 5.74
CA PRO A 227 12.26 3.84 6.04
C PRO A 227 13.50 4.29 5.26
N ASP A 228 14.68 4.07 5.84
CA ASP A 228 15.94 4.12 5.10
C ASP A 228 16.41 2.72 4.65
N ASP A 229 17.52 2.67 3.91
CA ASP A 229 18.12 1.44 3.39
C ASP A 229 18.73 0.52 4.48
N ARG A 230 18.80 1.00 5.71
CA ARG A 230 19.31 0.27 6.89
C ARG A 230 18.18 -0.24 7.79
N GLY A 231 16.93 0.09 7.47
CA GLY A 231 15.76 -0.26 8.28
C GLY A 231 15.54 0.65 9.47
N ASN A 232 16.18 1.81 9.52
CA ASN A 232 15.74 2.88 10.42
C ASN A 232 14.44 3.46 9.86
N ILE A 233 13.54 3.87 10.75
CA ILE A 233 12.28 4.51 10.37
C ILE A 233 12.35 5.96 10.86
N PHE A 234 12.19 6.90 9.92
CA PHE A 234 11.89 8.29 10.22
C PHE A 234 10.37 8.45 10.29
N ILE A 235 9.88 9.04 11.37
CA ILE A 235 8.46 9.31 11.59
C ILE A 235 8.33 10.79 11.94
N VAL A 236 7.38 11.47 11.32
CA VAL A 236 7.02 12.85 11.62
C VAL A 236 5.72 12.84 12.42
N GLU A 237 5.72 13.56 13.54
CA GLU A 237 4.51 13.82 14.31
C GLU A 237 4.04 15.24 13.99
N ASP A 238 2.81 15.36 13.51
CA ASP A 238 2.07 16.62 13.52
C ASP A 238 0.92 16.46 14.53
N VAL A 239 1.06 17.13 15.67
CA VAL A 239 0.01 17.18 16.69
C VAL A 239 -0.06 18.60 17.20
N GLY A 240 -1.00 19.34 16.62
CA GLY A 240 -1.34 20.69 17.05
C GLY A 240 -0.51 21.77 16.36
N GLY A 241 -1.24 22.74 15.81
CA GLY A 241 -0.70 23.97 15.24
C GLY A 241 -1.65 25.13 15.52
N THR A 242 -1.11 26.35 15.55
CA THR A 242 -1.96 27.55 15.55
C THR A 242 -2.27 27.89 14.10
N GLY A 243 -3.56 27.98 13.75
CA GLY A 243 -3.97 28.46 12.44
C GLY A 243 -3.40 29.86 12.21
N VAL A 244 -2.61 30.02 11.14
CA VAL A 244 -2.23 31.34 10.64
C VAL A 244 -3.42 31.89 9.84
N ASN A 245 -4.20 32.76 10.47
CA ASN A 245 -5.26 33.54 9.81
C ASN A 245 -4.67 34.68 8.99
#